data_AF-A0A1I7MSG5-F1
#
_entry.id   AF-A0A1I7MSG5-F1
#
_cell.length_a   1.000
_cell.length_b   1.000
_cell.length_c   1.000
_cell.angle_alpha   90.00
_cell.angle_beta   90.00
_cell.angle_gamma   90.00
#
_symmetry.space_group_name_H-M   'P 1'
#
loop_
_entity.id
_entity.type
_entity.pdbx_description
1 polymer ?
#
loop_
_entity_poly.entity_id
_entity_poly.type
_entity_poly.pdbx_seq_one_letter_code
_entity_poly.pdbx_strand_id
1 'polypeptide(L)'
;MDSPITTALDDLIRRSAPPPIQARRPATEENLKQFKPAPEREHARLDEATSRRLTSMTPSAQYKWASRTLTESAESRAGLTNEQAALISHVIASNETIRDNMVMDVAGSQIKCDRLVQAFRVADDARRPAMAGLTAAALYLNGHHPDSVYAVARHTSDRLARSVRTAADQGVDPQAWVMAIDTGQLQERLHVADRHHYRNQMSVEMGRIDRLGWNDDRELKRPPAVGNEPRAYQGPEK
;
A
#
# COMPACT_ATOMS: atom_id res chain seq x y z
N MET A 1 7.86 10.48 -6.38
CA MET A 1 9.13 9.97 -5.85
C MET A 1 9.20 8.50 -6.22
N ASP A 2 10.25 8.09 -6.91
CA ASP A 2 10.45 6.67 -7.26
C ASP A 2 10.65 5.82 -6.00
N SER A 3 10.24 4.55 -6.06
CA SER A 3 10.43 3.59 -4.98
C SER A 3 11.91 3.20 -4.89
N PRO A 4 12.57 3.35 -3.72
CA PRO A 4 13.99 3.01 -3.56
C PRO A 4 14.22 1.51 -3.69
N ILE A 5 13.22 0.67 -3.39
CA ILE A 5 13.25 -0.78 -3.64
C ILE A 5 13.44 -1.05 -5.13
N THR A 6 12.59 -0.44 -5.97
CA THR A 6 12.67 -0.64 -7.43
C THR A 6 13.87 0.05 -8.04
N THR A 7 14.24 1.24 -7.57
CA THR A 7 15.41 1.98 -8.06
C THR A 7 16.70 1.21 -7.79
N ALA A 8 16.89 0.68 -6.57
CA ALA A 8 18.05 -0.12 -6.23
C ALA A 8 18.15 -1.38 -7.10
N LEU A 9 17.02 -2.05 -7.36
CA LEU A 9 17.01 -3.23 -8.22
C LEU A 9 17.31 -2.89 -9.68
N ASP A 10 16.70 -1.84 -10.21
CA ASP A 10 16.93 -1.36 -11.58
C ASP A 10 18.39 -0.94 -11.78
N ASP A 11 19.02 -0.34 -10.77
CA ASP A 11 20.46 -0.02 -10.77
C ASP A 11 21.34 -1.26 -10.83
N LEU A 12 21.00 -2.31 -10.07
CA LEU A 12 21.72 -3.58 -10.12
C LEU A 12 21.57 -4.26 -11.47
N ILE A 13 20.34 -4.36 -11.98
CA ILE A 13 20.04 -4.88 -13.33
C ILE A 13 20.89 -4.17 -14.39
N ARG A 14 21.00 -2.83 -14.32
CA ARG A 14 21.82 -2.06 -15.28
C ARG A 14 23.32 -2.35 -15.19
N ARG A 15 23.82 -2.73 -14.02
CA ARG A 15 25.25 -3.01 -13.78
C ARG A 15 25.61 -4.47 -14.01
N SER A 16 24.62 -5.37 -13.94
CA SER A 16 24.80 -6.79 -14.17
C SER A 16 24.94 -7.08 -15.66
N ALA A 17 25.99 -7.83 -16.03
CA ALA A 17 26.07 -8.41 -17.37
C ALA A 17 25.01 -9.52 -17.49
N PRO A 18 24.31 -9.66 -18.63
CA PRO A 18 23.41 -10.78 -18.82
C PRO A 18 24.20 -12.09 -18.69
N PRO A 19 23.66 -13.08 -17.96
CA PRO A 19 24.36 -14.34 -17.74
C PRO A 19 24.51 -15.06 -19.09
N PRO A 20 25.56 -15.87 -19.27
CA PRO A 20 25.67 -16.73 -20.43
C PRO A 20 24.41 -17.60 -20.54
N ILE A 21 23.88 -17.76 -21.77
CA ILE A 21 22.67 -18.55 -22.03
C ILE A 21 22.91 -19.99 -21.58
N GLN A 22 22.51 -20.30 -20.35
CA GLN A 22 22.43 -21.66 -19.85
C GLN A 22 20.99 -22.14 -20.06
N ALA A 23 20.83 -23.37 -20.55
CA ALA A 23 19.52 -23.99 -20.65
C ALA A 23 18.94 -24.15 -19.24
N ARG A 24 18.09 -23.21 -18.82
CA ARG A 24 17.36 -23.28 -17.53
C ARG A 24 16.48 -24.52 -17.57
N ARG A 25 16.66 -25.42 -16.59
CA ARG A 25 15.72 -26.53 -16.40
C ARG A 25 14.39 -25.94 -15.92
N PRO A 26 13.27 -26.14 -16.63
CA PRO A 26 11.98 -25.60 -16.21
C PRO A 26 11.55 -26.21 -14.89
N ALA A 27 10.87 -25.43 -14.05
CA ALA A 27 10.17 -25.94 -12.89
C ALA A 27 9.09 -26.93 -13.33
N THR A 28 8.84 -27.96 -12.53
CA THR A 28 7.75 -28.90 -12.79
C THR A 28 6.41 -28.19 -12.69
N GLU A 29 5.45 -28.57 -13.53
CA GLU A 29 4.11 -27.97 -13.51
C GLU A 29 3.44 -28.11 -12.13
N GLU A 30 3.70 -29.22 -11.45
CA GLU A 30 3.25 -29.47 -10.08
C GLU A 30 3.76 -28.43 -9.08
N ASN A 31 5.03 -28.03 -9.18
CA ASN A 31 5.61 -26.97 -8.36
C ASN A 31 4.97 -25.60 -8.63
N LEU A 32 4.40 -25.39 -9.82
CA LEU A 32 3.76 -24.13 -10.18
C LEU A 32 2.29 -24.05 -9.75
N LYS A 33 1.63 -25.20 -9.50
CA LYS A 33 0.22 -25.24 -9.05
C LYS A 33 0.02 -24.51 -7.73
N GLN A 34 1.01 -24.53 -6.84
CA GLN A 34 0.92 -23.85 -5.54
C GLN A 34 0.83 -22.32 -5.65
N PHE A 35 1.19 -21.74 -6.80
CA PHE A 35 1.11 -20.29 -7.03
C PHE A 35 -0.17 -19.88 -7.77
N LYS A 36 -1.10 -20.81 -8.04
CA LYS A 36 -2.38 -20.44 -8.65
C LYS A 36 -3.28 -19.78 -7.61
N PRO A 37 -3.91 -18.63 -7.93
CA PRO A 37 -4.95 -18.05 -7.10
C PRO A 37 -6.07 -19.06 -6.81
N ALA A 38 -6.64 -18.98 -5.62
CA ALA A 38 -7.79 -19.77 -5.24
C ALA A 38 -9.05 -19.30 -6.02
N PRO A 39 -10.05 -20.19 -6.19
CA PRO A 39 -11.36 -19.80 -6.72
C PRO A 39 -11.99 -18.66 -5.90
N GLU A 40 -12.86 -17.86 -6.52
CA GLU A 40 -13.45 -16.65 -5.90
C GLU A 40 -14.14 -16.89 -4.55
N ARG A 41 -14.81 -18.03 -4.40
CA ARG A 41 -15.48 -18.43 -3.15
C ARG A 41 -14.52 -18.63 -1.97
N GLU A 42 -13.23 -18.83 -2.25
CA GLU A 42 -12.16 -19.03 -1.26
C GLU A 42 -11.36 -17.74 -1.01
N HIS A 43 -11.74 -16.62 -1.66
CA HIS A 43 -11.08 -15.34 -1.42
C HIS A 43 -11.31 -14.88 0.03
N ALA A 44 -10.22 -14.51 0.66
CA ALA A 44 -10.22 -13.90 1.98
C ALA A 44 -10.86 -12.51 1.90
N ARG A 45 -11.81 -12.24 2.80
CA ARG A 45 -12.51 -10.95 2.86
C ARG A 45 -12.40 -10.37 4.25
N LEU A 46 -12.13 -9.08 4.28
CA LEU A 46 -12.13 -8.29 5.49
C LEU A 46 -13.54 -7.73 5.69
N ASP A 47 -14.05 -7.74 6.92
CA ASP A 47 -15.31 -7.08 7.22
C ASP A 47 -15.17 -5.56 7.10
N GLU A 48 -16.30 -4.89 6.89
CA GLU A 48 -16.35 -3.46 6.62
C GLU A 48 -15.92 -2.60 7.83
N ALA A 49 -16.10 -3.08 9.05
CA ALA A 49 -15.65 -2.35 10.24
C ALA A 49 -14.13 -2.38 10.35
N THR A 50 -13.51 -3.54 10.14
CA THR A 50 -12.05 -3.70 10.16
C THR A 50 -11.39 -2.97 8.99
N SER A 51 -11.99 -3.03 7.79
CA SER A 51 -11.57 -2.26 6.61
C SER A 51 -11.50 -0.75 6.88
N ARG A 52 -12.58 -0.19 7.44
CA ARG A 52 -12.62 1.23 7.83
C ARG A 52 -11.62 1.57 8.92
N ARG A 53 -11.46 0.69 9.92
CA ARG A 53 -10.47 0.86 10.99
C ARG A 53 -9.06 0.93 10.42
N LEU A 54 -8.67 -0.01 9.55
CA LEU A 54 -7.35 -0.01 8.91
C LEU A 54 -7.12 1.27 8.11
N THR A 55 -8.10 1.68 7.31
CA THR A 55 -8.01 2.89 6.48
C THR A 55 -7.86 4.16 7.32
N SER A 56 -8.40 4.19 8.54
CA SER A 56 -8.25 5.35 9.44
C SER A 56 -6.85 5.47 10.06
N MET A 57 -6.10 4.36 10.13
CA MET A 57 -4.76 4.33 10.71
C MET A 57 -3.72 4.97 9.79
N THR A 58 -2.66 5.51 10.38
CA THR A 58 -1.53 6.01 9.60
C THR A 58 -0.79 4.89 8.88
N PRO A 59 -0.15 5.16 7.72
CA PRO A 59 0.65 4.17 7.00
C PRO A 59 1.66 3.40 7.86
N SER A 60 2.39 4.07 8.77
CA SER A 60 3.33 3.40 9.67
C SER A 60 2.62 2.44 10.64
N ALA A 61 1.41 2.79 11.11
CA ALA A 61 0.64 1.93 11.99
C ALA A 61 0.07 0.72 11.23
N GLN A 62 -0.41 0.93 10.00
CA GLN A 62 -0.84 -0.15 9.11
C GLN A 62 0.32 -1.12 8.81
N TYR A 63 1.50 -0.60 8.46
CA TYR A 63 2.71 -1.39 8.24
C TYR A 63 3.08 -2.23 9.48
N LYS A 64 3.16 -1.62 10.66
CA LYS A 64 3.46 -2.35 11.91
C LYS A 64 2.47 -3.46 12.17
N TRP A 65 1.18 -3.24 11.90
CA TRP A 65 0.17 -4.27 12.08
C TRP A 65 0.36 -5.42 11.09
N ALA A 66 0.52 -5.14 9.80
CA ALA A 66 0.76 -6.17 8.78
C ALA A 66 2.05 -6.97 9.05
N SER A 67 3.15 -6.28 9.39
CA SER A 67 4.43 -6.90 9.72
C SER A 67 4.34 -7.81 10.95
N ARG A 68 3.67 -7.34 12.00
CA ARG A 68 3.40 -8.13 13.20
C ARG A 68 2.53 -9.35 12.90
N THR A 69 1.42 -9.16 12.17
CA THR A 69 0.54 -10.26 11.77
C THR A 69 1.28 -11.31 10.96
N LEU A 70 2.14 -10.89 10.02
CA LEU A 70 2.96 -11.80 9.24
C LEU A 70 3.95 -12.56 10.14
N THR A 71 4.59 -11.88 11.09
CA THR A 71 5.52 -12.48 12.06
C THR A 71 4.83 -13.49 12.97
N GLU A 72 3.70 -13.12 13.58
CA GLU A 72 2.89 -14.02 14.42
C GLU A 72 2.41 -15.25 13.62
N SER A 73 2.03 -15.07 12.35
CA SER A 73 1.65 -16.21 11.48
C SER A 73 2.82 -17.12 11.11
N ALA A 74 4.04 -16.57 11.06
CA ALA A 74 5.24 -17.33 10.78
C ALA A 74 5.67 -18.16 12.00
N GLU A 75 5.46 -17.64 13.21
CA GLU A 75 5.70 -18.35 14.47
C GLU A 75 4.59 -19.36 14.80
N SER A 76 3.38 -19.14 14.27
CA SER A 76 2.24 -20.03 14.45
C SER A 76 2.37 -21.35 13.68
N ARG A 77 2.10 -22.46 14.38
CA ARG A 77 1.97 -23.79 13.76
C ARG A 77 0.74 -23.92 12.85
N ALA A 78 -0.32 -23.16 13.12
CA ALA A 78 -1.55 -23.19 12.34
C ALA A 78 -1.43 -22.43 11.01
N GLY A 79 -0.40 -21.57 10.89
CA GLY A 79 -0.19 -20.73 9.72
C GLY A 79 -1.09 -19.50 9.65
N LEU A 80 -1.31 -19.00 8.44
CA LEU A 80 -2.06 -17.77 8.18
C LEU A 80 -3.56 -18.04 8.14
N THR A 81 -4.34 -17.33 8.96
CA THR A 81 -5.81 -17.39 8.86
C THR A 81 -6.33 -16.57 7.68
N ASN A 82 -7.56 -16.83 7.22
CA ASN A 82 -8.19 -16.04 6.16
C ASN A 82 -8.31 -14.56 6.55
N GLU A 83 -8.61 -14.25 7.81
CA GLU A 83 -8.69 -12.86 8.29
C GLU A 83 -7.32 -12.17 8.24
N GLN A 84 -6.25 -12.86 8.65
CA GLN A 84 -4.89 -12.33 8.56
C GLN A 84 -4.46 -12.12 7.11
N ALA A 85 -4.81 -13.03 6.20
CA ALA A 85 -4.57 -12.87 4.76
C ALA A 85 -5.33 -11.67 4.17
N ALA A 86 -6.59 -11.48 4.55
CA ALA A 86 -7.40 -10.34 4.15
C ALA A 86 -6.81 -9.02 4.68
N LEU A 87 -6.34 -9.00 5.93
CA LEU A 87 -5.69 -7.83 6.53
C LEU A 87 -4.40 -7.47 5.78
N ILE A 88 -3.51 -8.43 5.57
CA ILE A 88 -2.25 -8.19 4.87
C ILE A 88 -2.52 -7.69 3.45
N SER A 89 -3.39 -8.36 2.70
CA SER A 89 -3.72 -7.93 1.33
C SER A 89 -4.35 -6.54 1.27
N HIS A 90 -5.19 -6.19 2.25
CA HIS A 90 -5.77 -4.84 2.36
C HIS A 90 -4.70 -3.78 2.60
N VAL A 91 -3.80 -4.02 3.55
CA VAL A 91 -2.73 -3.08 3.91
C VAL A 91 -1.72 -2.91 2.77
N ILE A 92 -1.33 -3.99 2.08
CA ILE A 92 -0.39 -3.91 0.96
C ILE A 92 -1.00 -3.14 -0.23
N ALA A 93 -2.30 -3.32 -0.48
CA ALA A 93 -3.01 -2.64 -1.55
C ALA A 93 -3.27 -1.15 -1.27
N SER A 94 -3.23 -0.71 -0.01
CA SER A 94 -3.57 0.67 0.37
C SER A 94 -2.45 1.67 0.11
N ASN A 95 -1.18 1.26 0.20
CA ASN A 95 -0.05 2.18 0.11
C ASN A 95 1.25 1.50 -0.35
N GLU A 96 1.83 2.02 -1.44
CA GLU A 96 3.08 1.53 -2.01
C GLU A 96 4.26 1.56 -1.01
N THR A 97 4.30 2.57 -0.14
CA THR A 97 5.37 2.70 0.86
C THR A 97 5.35 1.57 1.87
N ILE A 98 4.16 1.07 2.21
CA ILE A 98 4.00 -0.10 3.10
C ILE A 98 4.51 -1.35 2.40
N ARG A 99 4.12 -1.56 1.12
CA ARG A 99 4.62 -2.66 0.29
C ARG A 99 6.15 -2.68 0.27
N ASP A 100 6.77 -1.53 0.03
CA ASP A 100 8.22 -1.40 -0.06
C ASP A 100 8.94 -1.74 1.26
N ASN A 101 8.40 -1.33 2.41
CA ASN A 101 8.96 -1.71 3.71
C ASN A 101 8.76 -3.21 3.98
N MET A 102 7.61 -3.78 3.58
CA MET A 102 7.32 -5.20 3.71
C MET A 102 8.24 -6.09 2.86
N VAL A 103 8.81 -5.59 1.76
CA VAL A 103 9.84 -6.32 1.00
C VAL A 103 11.05 -6.62 1.88
N MET A 104 11.49 -5.67 2.71
CA MET A 104 12.63 -5.87 3.62
C MET A 104 12.27 -6.76 4.81
N ASP A 105 11.04 -6.71 5.30
CA ASP A 105 10.59 -7.54 6.42
C ASP A 105 10.59 -9.05 6.13
N VAL A 106 10.54 -9.41 4.85
CA VAL A 106 10.50 -10.81 4.37
C VAL A 106 11.81 -11.27 3.75
N ALA A 107 12.78 -10.37 3.59
CA ALA A 107 14.10 -10.72 3.09
C ALA A 107 14.76 -11.73 4.05
N GLY A 108 15.18 -12.88 3.51
CA GLY A 108 15.83 -13.94 4.28
C GLY A 108 14.91 -14.76 5.21
N SER A 109 13.58 -14.59 5.13
CA SER A 109 12.63 -15.38 5.91
C SER A 109 11.73 -16.24 5.02
N GLN A 110 12.15 -17.49 4.82
CA GLN A 110 11.43 -18.47 4.02
C GLN A 110 9.97 -18.65 4.49
N ILE A 111 9.75 -18.71 5.81
CA ILE A 111 8.42 -18.90 6.37
C ILE A 111 7.52 -17.70 6.05
N LYS A 112 8.02 -16.46 6.18
CA LYS A 112 7.24 -15.27 5.82
C LYS A 112 6.94 -15.24 4.32
N CYS A 113 7.88 -15.69 3.48
CA CYS A 113 7.65 -15.85 2.04
C CYS A 113 6.50 -16.83 1.77
N ASP A 114 6.51 -18.01 2.40
CA ASP A 114 5.42 -19.00 2.27
C ASP A 114 4.07 -18.44 2.73
N ARG A 115 4.05 -17.65 3.81
CA ARG A 115 2.83 -16.96 4.30
C ARG A 115 2.34 -15.90 3.31
N LEU A 116 3.23 -15.16 2.66
CA LEU A 116 2.85 -14.23 1.59
C LEU A 116 2.32 -14.95 0.34
N VAL A 117 2.84 -16.14 0.02
CA VAL A 117 2.27 -16.98 -1.05
C VAL A 117 0.86 -17.41 -0.67
N GLN A 118 0.63 -17.87 0.57
CA GLN A 118 -0.71 -18.21 1.06
C GLN A 118 -1.65 -17.00 0.97
N ALA A 119 -1.24 -15.83 1.45
CA ALA A 119 -2.02 -14.60 1.37
C ALA A 119 -2.36 -14.19 -0.07
N PHE A 120 -1.38 -14.26 -0.98
CA PHE A 120 -1.58 -13.96 -2.39
C PHE A 120 -2.61 -14.88 -3.04
N ARG A 121 -2.60 -16.18 -2.72
CA ARG A 121 -3.53 -17.15 -3.32
C ARG A 121 -4.97 -16.82 -2.99
N VAL A 122 -5.25 -16.41 -1.76
CA VAL A 122 -6.61 -16.09 -1.29
C VAL A 122 -6.95 -14.60 -1.43
N ALA A 123 -6.05 -13.77 -1.97
CA ALA A 123 -6.34 -12.37 -2.20
C ALA A 123 -7.43 -12.20 -3.27
N ASP A 124 -8.39 -11.31 -2.99
CA ASP A 124 -9.41 -10.92 -3.95
C ASP A 124 -8.82 -10.22 -5.18
N ASP A 125 -9.60 -10.15 -6.25
CA ASP A 125 -9.18 -9.60 -7.55
C ASP A 125 -8.68 -8.16 -7.46
N ALA A 126 -9.26 -7.33 -6.59
CA ALA A 126 -8.88 -5.93 -6.46
C ALA A 126 -7.51 -5.76 -5.78
N ARG A 127 -7.20 -6.63 -4.81
CA ARG A 127 -5.95 -6.55 -4.02
C ARG A 127 -4.84 -7.43 -4.57
N ARG A 128 -5.16 -8.42 -5.42
CA ARG A 128 -4.21 -9.37 -5.98
C ARG A 128 -3.02 -8.72 -6.69
N PRO A 129 -3.16 -7.65 -7.51
CA PRO A 129 -2.01 -7.09 -8.20
C PRO A 129 -0.93 -6.54 -7.25
N ALA A 130 -1.32 -5.92 -6.14
CA ALA A 130 -0.39 -5.40 -5.14
C ALA A 130 0.30 -6.56 -4.38
N MET A 131 -0.48 -7.60 -4.02
CA MET A 131 0.06 -8.82 -3.41
C MET A 131 1.02 -9.56 -4.35
N ALA A 132 0.71 -9.63 -5.65
CA ALA A 132 1.55 -10.30 -6.63
C ALA A 132 2.96 -9.68 -6.71
N GLY A 133 3.06 -8.35 -6.69
CA GLY A 133 4.34 -7.66 -6.71
C GLY A 133 5.20 -7.96 -5.49
N LEU A 134 4.61 -7.87 -4.29
CA LEU A 134 5.30 -8.19 -3.03
C LEU A 134 5.70 -9.68 -2.94
N THR A 135 4.78 -10.59 -3.26
CA THR A 135 5.04 -12.04 -3.18
C THR A 135 6.10 -12.46 -4.20
N ALA A 136 6.10 -11.89 -5.42
CA ALA A 136 7.16 -12.13 -6.39
C ALA A 136 8.53 -11.66 -5.88
N ALA A 137 8.59 -10.47 -5.28
CA ALA A 137 9.81 -9.95 -4.64
C ALA A 137 10.30 -10.87 -3.51
N ALA A 138 9.39 -11.33 -2.65
CA ALA A 138 9.70 -12.26 -1.57
C ALA A 138 10.27 -13.59 -2.08
N LEU A 139 9.65 -14.18 -3.11
CA LEU A 139 10.14 -15.41 -3.75
C LEU A 139 11.56 -15.24 -4.30
N TYR A 140 11.82 -14.13 -4.99
CA TYR A 140 13.15 -13.82 -5.50
C TYR A 140 14.19 -13.63 -4.39
N LEU A 141 13.86 -12.84 -3.35
CA LEU A 141 14.74 -12.59 -2.21
C LEU A 141 15.10 -13.86 -1.43
N ASN A 142 14.22 -14.85 -1.42
CA ASN A 142 14.42 -16.12 -0.74
C ASN A 142 14.96 -17.21 -1.68
N GLY A 143 15.47 -16.85 -2.87
CA GLY A 143 16.17 -17.77 -3.76
C GLY A 143 15.28 -18.83 -4.43
N HIS A 144 13.97 -18.59 -4.51
CA HIS A 144 13.10 -19.50 -5.25
C HIS A 144 13.42 -19.51 -6.74
N HIS A 145 13.07 -20.62 -7.38
CA HIS A 145 13.21 -20.75 -8.82
C HIS A 145 12.49 -19.60 -9.56
N PRO A 146 13.12 -18.99 -10.58
CA PRO A 146 12.54 -17.88 -11.32
C PRO A 146 11.13 -18.16 -11.86
N ASP A 147 10.84 -19.38 -12.32
CA ASP A 147 9.48 -19.74 -12.78
C ASP A 147 8.39 -19.52 -11.70
N SER A 148 8.74 -19.66 -10.41
CA SER A 148 7.86 -19.33 -9.29
C SER A 148 7.58 -17.83 -9.21
N VAL A 149 8.63 -17.01 -9.39
CA VAL A 149 8.52 -15.54 -9.48
C VAL A 149 7.61 -15.17 -10.65
N TYR A 150 7.80 -15.79 -11.81
CA TYR A 150 6.96 -15.59 -13.00
C TYR A 150 5.50 -15.97 -12.77
N ALA A 151 5.25 -17.10 -12.11
CA ALA A 151 3.90 -17.60 -11.85
C ALA A 151 3.06 -16.62 -11.02
N VAL A 152 3.69 -15.89 -10.10
CA VAL A 152 3.04 -14.86 -9.29
C VAL A 152 3.04 -13.51 -10.00
N ALA A 153 4.18 -13.06 -10.52
CA ALA A 153 4.37 -11.74 -11.10
C ALA A 153 3.45 -11.46 -12.31
N ARG A 154 3.00 -12.49 -13.04
CA ARG A 154 2.04 -12.34 -14.16
C ARG A 154 0.68 -11.77 -13.75
N HIS A 155 0.36 -11.77 -12.45
CA HIS A 155 -0.91 -11.26 -11.91
C HIS A 155 -0.87 -9.74 -11.64
N THR A 156 0.21 -9.05 -12.05
CA THR A 156 0.35 -7.61 -11.95
C THR A 156 1.19 -7.06 -13.10
N SER A 157 1.03 -5.77 -13.39
CA SER A 157 1.89 -5.01 -14.31
C SER A 157 2.75 -3.99 -13.58
N ASP A 158 2.81 -4.05 -12.25
CA ASP A 158 3.55 -3.07 -11.46
C ASP A 158 5.06 -3.09 -11.77
N ARG A 159 5.75 -2.00 -11.40
CA ARG A 159 7.19 -1.86 -11.65
C ARG A 159 8.01 -2.88 -10.86
N LEU A 160 7.66 -3.14 -9.60
CA LEU A 160 8.36 -4.08 -8.72
C LEU A 160 8.42 -5.49 -9.32
N ALA A 161 7.27 -6.03 -9.74
CA ALA A 161 7.16 -7.34 -10.38
C ALA A 161 7.97 -7.42 -11.68
N ARG A 162 7.98 -6.35 -12.48
CA ARG A 162 8.78 -6.30 -13.72
C ARG A 162 10.28 -6.28 -13.43
N SER A 163 10.73 -5.44 -12.48
CA SER A 163 12.14 -5.39 -12.08
C SER A 163 12.58 -6.73 -11.50
N VAL A 164 11.79 -7.34 -10.62
CA VAL A 164 12.11 -8.65 -10.04
C VAL A 164 12.17 -9.77 -11.08
N ARG A 165 11.25 -9.81 -12.05
CA ARG A 165 11.35 -10.75 -13.18
C ARG A 165 12.63 -10.57 -13.99
N THR A 166 12.96 -9.32 -14.30
CA THR A 166 14.16 -8.98 -15.07
C THR A 166 15.42 -9.38 -14.30
N ALA A 167 15.47 -9.09 -13.00
CA ALA A 167 16.56 -9.50 -12.12
C ALA A 167 16.71 -11.02 -12.05
N ALA A 168 15.60 -11.76 -11.92
CA ALA A 168 15.58 -13.22 -11.89
C ALA A 168 16.04 -13.86 -13.22
N ASP A 169 15.77 -13.22 -14.36
CA ASP A 169 16.28 -13.67 -15.66
C ASP A 169 17.76 -13.38 -15.87
N GLN A 170 18.21 -12.22 -15.38
CA GLN A 170 19.61 -11.83 -15.45
C GLN A 170 20.46 -12.47 -14.36
N GLY A 171 19.89 -13.29 -13.49
CA GLY A 171 20.62 -13.91 -12.38
C GLY A 171 21.29 -12.89 -11.47
N VAL A 172 20.67 -11.72 -11.30
CA VAL A 172 21.11 -10.72 -10.32
C VAL A 172 21.08 -11.39 -8.94
N ASP A 173 22.08 -11.11 -8.12
CA ASP A 173 22.14 -11.65 -6.76
C ASP A 173 21.08 -10.95 -5.88
N PRO A 174 20.12 -11.68 -5.29
CA PRO A 174 19.15 -11.09 -4.37
C PRO A 174 19.80 -10.47 -3.13
N GLN A 175 20.95 -10.97 -2.67
CA GLN A 175 21.65 -10.42 -1.52
C GLN A 175 22.25 -9.05 -1.84
N ALA A 176 22.76 -8.86 -3.05
CA ALA A 176 23.21 -7.55 -3.53
C ALA A 176 22.04 -6.54 -3.53
N TRP A 177 20.82 -6.98 -3.83
CA TRP A 177 19.63 -6.13 -3.75
C TRP A 177 19.32 -5.70 -2.31
N VAL A 178 19.34 -6.63 -1.35
CA VAL A 178 19.16 -6.33 0.08
C VAL A 178 20.20 -5.30 0.55
N MET A 179 21.46 -5.46 0.15
CA MET A 179 22.55 -4.55 0.55
C MET A 179 22.47 -3.17 -0.11
N ALA A 180 21.83 -3.06 -1.27
CA ALA A 180 21.69 -1.79 -2.00
C ALA A 180 20.53 -0.93 -1.48
N ILE A 181 19.65 -1.48 -0.64
CA ILE A 181 18.47 -0.78 -0.12
C ILE A 181 18.84 0.01 1.15
N ASP A 182 18.64 1.32 1.11
CA ASP A 182 18.71 2.17 2.30
C ASP A 182 17.42 2.04 3.12
N THR A 183 17.49 1.29 4.23
CA THR A 183 16.36 1.09 5.14
C THR A 183 15.95 2.36 5.88
N GLY A 184 16.88 3.30 6.09
CA GLY A 184 16.58 4.62 6.66
C GLY A 184 15.70 5.43 5.72
N GLN A 185 15.99 5.38 4.41
CA GLN A 185 15.15 6.01 3.39
C GLN A 185 13.74 5.41 3.33
N LEU A 186 13.60 4.09 3.52
CA LEU A 186 12.28 3.42 3.57
C LEU A 186 11.45 3.89 4.76
N GLN A 187 12.06 4.02 5.94
CA GLN A 187 11.41 4.49 7.15
C GLN A 187 11.02 5.96 7.04
N GLU A 188 11.87 6.82 6.49
CA GLU A 188 11.51 8.23 6.26
C GLU A 188 10.35 8.36 5.28
N ARG A 189 10.28 7.54 4.22
CA ARG A 189 9.11 7.54 3.32
C ARG A 189 7.82 7.17 4.06
N LEU A 190 7.85 6.23 5.01
CA LEU A 190 6.67 5.94 5.85
C LEU A 190 6.27 7.13 6.71
N HIS A 191 7.23 7.83 7.32
CA HIS A 191 6.97 9.04 8.10
C HIS A 191 6.42 10.19 7.24
N VAL A 192 6.93 10.36 6.02
CA VAL A 192 6.35 11.29 5.04
C VAL A 192 4.90 10.92 4.73
N ALA A 193 4.62 9.63 4.50
CA ALA A 193 3.27 9.13 4.23
C ALA A 193 2.31 9.37 5.40
N ASP A 194 2.78 9.22 6.65
CA ASP A 194 2.02 9.58 7.85
C ASP A 194 1.66 11.08 7.87
N ARG A 195 2.63 11.96 7.55
CA ARG A 195 2.37 13.41 7.48
C ARG A 195 1.32 13.76 6.43
N HIS A 196 1.34 13.10 5.27
CA HIS A 196 0.31 13.27 4.24
C HIS A 196 -1.06 12.76 4.71
N HIS A 197 -1.09 11.62 5.40
CA HIS A 197 -2.32 11.09 5.99
C HIS A 197 -2.97 12.09 6.95
N TYR A 198 -2.20 12.65 7.89
CA TYR A 198 -2.71 13.65 8.84
C TYR A 198 -3.20 14.92 8.14
N ARG A 199 -2.46 15.45 7.16
CA ARG A 199 -2.88 16.64 6.40
C ARG A 199 -4.21 16.40 5.68
N ASN A 200 -4.39 15.23 5.08
CA ASN A 200 -5.62 14.87 4.40
C ASN A 200 -6.78 14.73 5.38
N GLN A 201 -6.58 14.12 6.55
CA GLN A 201 -7.61 14.02 7.58
C GLN A 201 -8.05 15.41 8.10
N MET A 202 -7.09 16.29 8.39
CA MET A 202 -7.36 17.66 8.83
C MET A 202 -8.11 18.48 7.76
N SER A 203 -7.77 18.30 6.48
CA SER A 203 -8.50 18.96 5.39
C SER A 203 -9.95 18.50 5.28
N VAL A 204 -10.21 17.20 5.47
CA VAL A 204 -11.58 16.65 5.48
C VAL A 204 -12.37 17.15 6.69
N GLU A 205 -11.73 17.24 7.86
CA GLU A 205 -12.35 17.75 9.08
C GLU A 205 -12.67 19.25 9.00
N MET A 206 -11.73 20.08 8.53
CA MET A 206 -11.95 21.50 8.30
C MET A 206 -13.06 21.74 7.26
N GLY A 207 -13.07 20.97 6.15
CA GLY A 207 -14.15 21.05 5.16
C GLY A 207 -15.51 20.58 5.68
N ARG A 208 -15.56 19.78 6.76
CA ARG A 208 -16.81 19.47 7.47
C ARG A 208 -17.24 20.60 8.40
N ILE A 209 -16.30 21.24 9.10
CA ILE A 209 -16.57 22.41 9.96
C ILE A 209 -17.14 23.56 9.13
N ASP A 210 -16.56 23.86 7.97
CA ASP A 210 -17.04 24.90 7.06
C ASP A 210 -18.48 24.63 6.56
N ARG A 211 -18.85 23.36 6.38
CA ARG A 211 -20.22 22.95 5.99
C ARG A 211 -21.21 22.92 7.15
N LEU A 212 -20.74 22.81 8.39
CA LEU A 212 -21.57 22.66 9.59
C LEU A 212 -21.70 23.95 10.41
N GLY A 213 -20.95 25.02 10.13
CA GLY A 213 -20.93 26.17 11.06
C GLY A 213 -20.28 27.45 10.58
N TRP A 214 -20.35 27.79 9.29
CA TRP A 214 -20.11 29.16 8.82
C TRP A 214 -21.37 29.79 8.20
N ASN A 215 -22.54 29.44 8.73
CA ASN A 215 -23.68 30.35 8.79
C ASN A 215 -23.63 31.05 10.15
N ASP A 216 -22.54 31.78 10.39
CA ASP A 216 -22.43 32.62 11.57
C ASP A 216 -23.20 33.92 11.26
N ASP A 217 -24.39 33.99 11.86
CA ASP A 217 -25.25 35.14 12.17
C ASP A 217 -24.56 36.52 12.11
N ARG A 218 -24.18 36.96 10.92
CA ARG A 218 -23.91 38.36 10.59
C ARG A 218 -25.09 38.98 9.86
N GLU A 219 -26.30 38.72 10.34
CA GLU A 219 -27.29 39.79 10.42
C GLU A 219 -26.81 40.79 11.48
N LEU A 220 -25.78 41.55 11.09
CA LEU A 220 -25.49 42.86 11.64
C LEU A 220 -26.81 43.63 11.63
N LYS A 221 -27.44 43.71 12.81
CA LYS A 221 -28.50 44.64 13.15
C LYS A 221 -28.13 46.00 12.54
N ARG A 222 -28.68 46.30 11.36
CA ARG A 222 -28.74 47.67 10.88
C ARG A 222 -29.59 48.41 11.92
N PRO A 223 -29.08 49.48 12.55
CA PRO A 223 -29.95 50.34 13.34
C PRO A 223 -31.08 50.83 12.43
N PRO A 224 -32.33 50.95 12.93
CA PRO A 224 -33.44 51.39 12.11
C PRO A 224 -33.12 52.76 11.53
N ALA A 225 -33.40 52.91 10.24
CA ALA A 225 -33.31 54.20 9.56
C ALA A 225 -34.25 55.19 10.26
N VAL A 226 -33.68 56.17 10.95
CA VAL A 226 -34.43 57.32 11.43
C VAL A 226 -34.85 58.10 10.20
N GLY A 227 -36.16 58.11 9.95
CA GLY A 227 -36.79 58.82 8.85
C GLY A 227 -36.52 60.32 8.95
N ASN A 228 -35.94 60.89 7.90
CA ASN A 228 -36.03 62.32 7.65
C ASN A 228 -37.43 62.61 7.10
N GLU A 229 -38.33 63.11 7.95
CA GLU A 229 -39.54 63.79 7.49
C GLU A 229 -39.17 65.17 6.93
N PRO A 230 -39.62 65.53 5.72
CA PRO A 230 -39.50 66.90 5.24
C PRO A 230 -40.58 67.78 5.91
N ARG A 231 -40.14 68.81 6.64
CA ARG A 231 -40.99 69.89 7.14
C ARG A 231 -41.70 70.59 5.98
N ALA A 232 -43.01 70.33 5.83
CA ALA A 232 -43.89 71.19 5.07
C ALA A 232 -44.22 72.43 5.92
N TYR A 233 -43.82 73.59 5.39
CA TYR A 233 -44.17 74.91 5.86
C TYR A 233 -45.68 75.14 5.62
N GLN A 234 -46.46 75.40 6.67
CA GLN A 234 -47.75 76.07 6.57
C GLN A 234 -47.75 77.19 7.61
N GLY A 235 -47.55 78.43 7.14
CA GLY A 235 -47.88 79.62 7.92
C GLY A 235 -49.40 79.87 7.89
N PRO A 236 -49.96 80.62 8.85
CA PRO A 236 -51.29 81.16 8.69
C PRO A 236 -51.23 82.58 8.11
N GLU A 237 -52.13 82.81 7.17
CA GLU A 237 -52.54 84.13 6.69
C GLU A 237 -53.34 84.90 7.77
N LYS A 238 -53.20 86.24 7.67
CA LYS A 238 -54.05 87.34 8.18
C LYS A 238 -53.92 87.75 9.64
#